data_AF-A0A1W5ZZ65-F1
#
_entry.id   AF-A0A1W5ZZ65-F1
#
_cell.length_a   1.000
_cell.length_b   1.000
_cell.length_c   1.000
_cell.angle_alpha   90.00
_cell.angle_beta   90.00
_cell.angle_gamma   90.00
#
_symmetry.space_group_name_H-M   'P 1'
#
loop_
_entity.id
_entity.type
_entity.pdbx_description
1 polymer ?
#
loop_
_entity_poly.entity_id
_entity_poly.type
_entity_poly.pdbx_seq_one_letter_code
_entity_poly.pdbx_strand_id
1 'polypeptide(L)'
;MYYGNPMYQNPYYVNVPINDSYYRSENNEQVIEALLTGIKGEAESIDLCSRLANAAPSQNHKNEILQTIEEEKNHLNHFTNLYVSLTGNQPEYEINKTGFDSYQEGLQKAYQAKLENYEAYRQSYLLTQHTPLRDVFGKACNDEAAHAYRISAWANRQDGRIDLKDYGKQPFVLNIDEATKQNDTFRTALWTGDHLQVTLMSIGVGEDIGLELHPDVDQFLRVEQGQGLVQMGDTKDQLDFQANVYDDYAIMVPAGKWHNLTNTGNQPLKLYSIYAPPEHPFGTVHPTKADAMEAEQM
;
A
#
# COMPACT_ATOMS: atom_id res chain seq x y z
N MET A 1 46.81 29.82 19.78
CA MET A 1 45.94 29.74 20.97
C MET A 1 45.30 28.37 20.96
N TYR A 2 45.79 27.50 21.83
CA TYR A 2 45.26 26.16 22.08
C TYR A 2 44.13 26.27 23.10
N TYR A 3 42.98 25.64 22.84
CA TYR A 3 42.02 25.27 23.88
C TYR A 3 41.79 23.77 23.79
N GLY A 4 42.42 23.04 24.71
CA GLY A 4 42.10 21.66 25.02
C GLY A 4 40.87 21.59 25.93
N ASN A 5 40.06 20.55 25.76
CA ASN A 5 38.94 20.24 26.65
C ASN A 5 39.28 18.95 27.41
N PRO A 6 39.06 18.87 28.74
CA PRO A 6 39.64 17.82 29.58
C PRO A 6 38.83 16.52 29.54
N MET A 7 39.56 15.41 29.52
CA MET A 7 39.00 14.07 29.76
C MET A 7 38.53 13.95 31.21
N TYR A 8 37.25 13.65 31.40
CA TYR A 8 36.74 13.16 32.68
C TYR A 8 37.02 11.66 32.77
N GLN A 9 37.92 11.26 33.69
CA GLN A 9 38.07 9.86 34.13
C GLN A 9 37.06 9.58 35.25
N ASN A 10 36.22 8.56 35.08
CA ASN A 10 35.27 8.09 36.09
C ASN A 10 35.90 6.93 36.90
N PRO A 11 36.06 7.00 38.23
CA PRO A 11 36.96 6.12 38.99
C PRO A 11 36.30 4.88 39.63
N TYR A 12 35.31 4.26 38.99
CA TYR A 12 34.70 3.02 39.50
C TYR A 12 34.43 2.00 38.39
N TYR A 13 35.48 1.32 37.92
CA TYR A 13 35.35 0.04 37.24
C TYR A 13 36.03 -1.04 38.10
N VAL A 14 35.19 -1.81 38.81
CA VAL A 14 35.60 -3.08 39.40
C VAL A 14 35.69 -4.08 38.27
N ASN A 15 36.90 -4.56 37.99
CA ASN A 15 37.18 -5.53 36.94
C ASN A 15 36.70 -6.92 37.40
N VAL A 16 35.42 -7.23 37.18
CA VAL A 16 34.92 -8.61 37.29
C VAL A 16 35.27 -9.30 35.98
N PRO A 17 35.99 -10.44 35.97
CA PRO A 17 36.22 -11.18 34.74
C PRO A 17 34.89 -11.73 34.26
N ILE A 18 34.29 -11.05 33.28
CA ILE A 18 33.15 -11.57 32.53
C ILE A 18 33.69 -12.71 31.67
N ASN A 19 33.16 -13.91 31.90
CA ASN A 19 33.54 -15.11 31.16
C ASN A 19 33.02 -15.00 29.72
N ASP A 20 33.88 -14.50 28.83
CA ASP A 20 33.62 -14.15 27.42
C ASP A 20 33.09 -15.32 26.57
N SER A 21 33.29 -16.57 27.03
CA SER A 21 32.77 -17.78 26.40
C SER A 21 31.25 -17.96 26.57
N TYR A 22 30.67 -17.51 27.68
CA TYR A 22 29.25 -17.67 27.98
C TYR A 22 28.39 -16.65 27.20
N TYR A 23 28.89 -15.41 27.07
CA TYR A 23 28.26 -14.37 26.25
C TYR A 23 28.37 -14.65 24.75
N ARG A 24 29.43 -15.35 24.29
CA ARG A 24 29.54 -15.81 22.89
C ARG A 24 28.61 -16.98 22.58
N SER A 25 28.36 -17.89 23.52
CA SER A 25 27.44 -19.02 23.29
C SER A 25 25.98 -18.59 23.21
N GLU A 26 25.51 -17.71 24.11
CA GLU A 26 24.12 -17.19 24.08
C GLU A 26 23.83 -16.37 22.81
N ASN A 27 24.78 -15.55 22.36
CA ASN A 27 24.64 -14.81 21.11
C ASN A 27 24.56 -15.72 19.88
N ASN A 28 25.28 -16.84 19.85
CA ASN A 28 25.24 -17.75 18.70
C ASN A 28 23.93 -18.55 18.65
N GLU A 29 23.37 -18.92 19.79
CA GLU A 29 22.10 -19.66 19.85
C GLU A 29 20.93 -18.81 19.33
N GLN A 30 20.85 -17.53 19.74
CA GLN A 30 19.85 -16.58 19.23
C GLN A 30 19.97 -16.34 17.72
N VAL A 31 21.20 -16.30 17.19
CA VAL A 31 21.45 -16.15 15.75
C VAL A 31 20.96 -17.38 14.97
N ILE A 32 21.24 -18.57 15.48
CA ILE A 32 20.81 -19.83 14.86
C ILE A 32 19.29 -19.95 14.88
N GLU A 33 18.65 -19.59 16.00
CA GLU A 33 17.19 -19.58 16.14
C GLU A 33 16.54 -18.60 15.14
N ALA A 34 17.05 -17.37 15.05
CA ALA A 34 16.55 -16.38 14.10
C ALA A 34 16.65 -16.88 12.65
N LEU A 35 17.78 -17.51 12.28
CA LEU A 35 17.96 -18.11 10.95
C LEU A 35 16.95 -19.23 10.69
N LEU A 36 16.70 -20.09 11.68
CA LEU A 36 15.73 -21.16 11.54
C LEU A 36 14.30 -20.62 11.36
N THR A 37 13.95 -19.57 12.09
CA THR A 37 12.69 -18.82 11.90
C THR A 37 12.58 -18.25 10.50
N GLY A 38 13.64 -17.62 9.98
CA GLY A 38 13.69 -17.11 8.61
C GLY A 38 13.52 -18.20 7.56
N ILE A 39 14.29 -19.30 7.67
CA ILE A 39 14.19 -20.46 6.78
C ILE A 39 12.76 -21.01 6.74
N LYS A 40 12.13 -21.15 7.91
CA LYS A 40 10.76 -21.62 8.01
C LYS A 40 9.76 -20.66 7.36
N GLY A 41 9.87 -19.36 7.64
CA GLY A 41 8.98 -18.32 7.11
C GLY A 41 9.03 -18.22 5.57
N GLU A 42 10.22 -18.30 4.97
CA GLU A 42 10.38 -18.35 3.51
C GLU A 42 9.78 -19.63 2.92
N ALA A 43 10.03 -20.79 3.53
CA ALA A 43 9.53 -22.07 3.04
C ALA A 43 8.00 -22.17 3.09
N GLU A 44 7.37 -21.66 4.16
CA GLU A 44 5.91 -21.55 4.30
C GLU A 44 5.33 -20.57 3.27
N SER A 45 5.99 -19.44 3.04
CA SER A 45 5.59 -18.47 2.02
C SER A 45 5.64 -19.04 0.60
N ILE A 46 6.69 -19.80 0.27
CA ILE A 46 6.82 -20.49 -1.03
C ILE A 46 5.69 -21.51 -1.23
N ASP A 47 5.35 -22.32 -0.22
CA ASP A 47 4.24 -23.29 -0.31
C ASP A 47 2.91 -22.57 -0.57
N LEU A 48 2.60 -21.54 0.22
CA LEU A 48 1.36 -20.78 0.09
C LEU A 48 1.25 -20.10 -1.29
N CYS A 49 2.31 -19.41 -1.71
CA CYS A 49 2.36 -18.76 -3.01
C CYS A 49 2.26 -19.78 -4.16
N SER A 50 2.88 -20.96 -4.04
CA SER A 50 2.79 -22.01 -5.07
C SER A 50 1.35 -22.51 -5.24
N ARG A 51 0.60 -22.66 -4.14
CA ARG A 51 -0.82 -23.02 -4.19
C ARG A 51 -1.67 -21.89 -4.76
N LEU A 52 -1.38 -20.63 -4.42
CA LEU A 52 -2.03 -19.47 -5.00
C LEU A 52 -1.77 -19.34 -6.51
N ALA A 53 -0.56 -19.59 -6.98
CA ALA A 53 -0.23 -19.56 -8.41
C ALA A 53 -1.03 -20.59 -9.22
N ASN A 54 -1.34 -21.74 -8.61
CA ASN A 54 -2.19 -22.76 -9.22
C ASN A 54 -3.68 -22.38 -9.19
N ALA A 55 -4.11 -21.66 -8.16
CA ALA A 55 -5.47 -21.17 -8.02
C ALA A 55 -5.72 -19.79 -8.68
N ALA A 56 -4.70 -19.22 -9.33
CA ALA A 56 -4.75 -17.87 -9.88
C ALA A 56 -5.80 -17.75 -11.00
N PRO A 57 -6.60 -16.67 -11.01
CA PRO A 57 -7.70 -16.50 -11.96
C PRO A 57 -7.20 -16.13 -13.37
N SER A 58 -5.99 -15.61 -13.49
CA SER A 58 -5.40 -15.18 -14.76
C SER A 58 -3.93 -15.58 -14.87
N GLN A 59 -3.44 -15.72 -16.10
CA GLN A 59 -2.03 -16.00 -16.36
C GLN A 59 -1.11 -14.86 -15.86
N ASN A 60 -1.60 -13.62 -15.86
CA ASN A 60 -0.84 -12.47 -15.36
C ASN A 60 -0.62 -12.59 -13.84
N HIS A 61 -1.69 -12.81 -13.06
CA HIS A 61 -1.56 -13.02 -11.61
C HIS A 61 -0.68 -14.23 -11.29
N LYS A 62 -0.79 -15.31 -12.08
CA LYS A 62 0.08 -16.46 -11.93
C LYS A 62 1.56 -16.09 -12.11
N ASN A 63 1.89 -15.33 -13.15
CA ASN A 63 3.26 -14.90 -13.41
C ASN A 63 3.81 -13.98 -12.30
N GLU A 64 2.99 -13.07 -11.78
CA GLU A 64 3.36 -12.17 -10.68
C GLU A 64 3.63 -12.94 -9.37
N ILE A 65 2.81 -13.95 -9.06
CA ILE A 65 3.06 -14.85 -7.92
C ILE A 65 4.32 -15.68 -8.14
N LEU A 66 4.55 -16.19 -9.36
CA LEU A 66 5.77 -16.95 -9.68
C LEU A 66 7.04 -16.11 -9.51
N GLN A 67 7.01 -14.82 -9.84
CA GLN A 67 8.12 -13.93 -9.58
C GLN A 67 8.41 -13.81 -8.08
N THR A 68 7.36 -13.64 -7.26
CA THR A 68 7.51 -13.60 -5.80
C THR A 68 8.15 -14.90 -5.30
N ILE A 69 7.70 -16.06 -5.77
CA ILE A 69 8.29 -17.36 -5.41
C ILE A 69 9.80 -17.43 -5.70
N GLU A 70 10.27 -16.86 -6.81
CA GLU A 70 11.71 -16.84 -7.12
C GLU A 70 12.49 -15.90 -6.18
N GLU A 71 11.90 -14.77 -5.79
CA GLU A 71 12.46 -13.85 -4.79
C GLU A 71 12.61 -14.56 -3.42
N GLU A 72 11.57 -15.26 -2.96
CA GLU A 72 11.57 -16.08 -1.73
C GLU A 72 12.62 -17.19 -1.73
N LYS A 73 12.74 -17.93 -2.86
CA LYS A 73 13.76 -18.98 -3.00
C LYS A 73 15.16 -18.42 -2.81
N ASN A 74 15.41 -17.19 -3.26
CA ASN A 74 16.70 -16.54 -3.04
C ASN A 74 16.92 -16.28 -1.55
N HIS A 75 15.93 -15.77 -0.81
CA HIS A 75 16.06 -15.55 0.64
C HIS A 75 16.26 -16.86 1.40
N LEU A 76 15.46 -17.90 1.10
CA LEU A 76 15.61 -19.23 1.67
C LEU A 76 17.03 -19.78 1.49
N ASN A 77 17.60 -19.63 0.29
CA ASN A 77 18.97 -20.04 0.00
C ASN A 77 20.00 -19.24 0.82
N HIS A 78 19.83 -17.92 0.95
CA HIS A 78 20.75 -17.10 1.75
C HIS A 78 20.71 -17.48 3.24
N PHE A 79 19.51 -17.63 3.83
CA PHE A 79 19.38 -18.04 5.23
C PHE A 79 19.95 -19.45 5.46
N THR A 80 19.64 -20.39 4.58
CA THR A 80 20.14 -21.78 4.67
C THR A 80 21.67 -21.82 4.59
N ASN A 81 22.27 -21.09 3.64
CA ASN A 81 23.73 -21.03 3.51
C ASN A 81 24.40 -20.46 4.75
N LEU A 82 23.82 -19.40 5.34
CA LEU A 82 24.34 -18.82 6.57
C LEU A 82 24.19 -19.77 7.76
N TYR A 83 23.05 -20.45 7.89
CA TYR A 83 22.83 -21.47 8.92
C TYR A 83 23.85 -22.61 8.83
N VAL A 84 24.05 -23.18 7.64
CA VAL A 84 25.03 -24.26 7.42
C VAL A 84 26.44 -23.78 7.73
N SER A 85 26.78 -22.53 7.38
CA SER A 85 28.12 -21.98 7.68
C SER A 85 28.40 -21.85 9.18
N LEU A 86 27.37 -21.60 9.99
CA LEU A 86 27.50 -21.43 11.44
C LEU A 86 27.43 -22.75 12.21
N THR A 87 26.61 -23.69 11.74
CA THR A 87 26.30 -24.92 12.47
C THR A 87 27.01 -26.16 11.92
N GLY A 88 27.44 -26.12 10.65
CA GLY A 88 27.95 -27.28 9.92
C GLY A 88 26.86 -28.29 9.52
N ASN A 89 25.60 -28.06 9.86
CA ASN A 89 24.48 -28.98 9.64
C ASN A 89 23.42 -28.35 8.73
N GLN A 90 22.65 -29.18 8.05
CA GLN A 90 21.44 -28.72 7.37
C GLN A 90 20.38 -28.30 8.39
N PRO A 91 19.57 -27.27 8.10
CA PRO A 91 18.48 -26.87 8.98
C PRO A 91 17.36 -27.93 8.95
N GLU A 92 16.86 -28.29 10.13
CA GLU A 92 15.69 -29.17 10.28
C GLU A 92 14.47 -28.34 10.66
N TYR A 93 13.43 -28.37 9.84
CA TYR A 93 12.20 -27.60 10.05
C TYR A 93 10.99 -28.30 9.42
N GLU A 94 9.81 -28.01 9.97
CA GLU A 94 8.52 -28.46 9.42
C GLU A 94 7.74 -27.25 8.90
N ILE A 95 7.12 -27.41 7.72
CA ILE A 95 6.31 -26.39 7.07
C ILE A 95 4.85 -26.56 7.49
N ASN A 96 4.28 -25.52 8.10
CA ASN A 96 2.85 -25.46 8.37
C ASN A 96 2.10 -25.01 7.11
N LYS A 97 1.24 -25.89 6.57
CA LYS A 97 0.46 -25.56 5.38
C LYS A 97 -0.81 -24.79 5.73
N THR A 98 -0.79 -23.48 5.47
CA THR A 98 -1.97 -22.63 5.67
C THR A 98 -3.03 -22.90 4.59
N GLY A 99 -4.14 -23.54 4.97
CA GLY A 99 -5.29 -23.75 4.08
C GLY A 99 -6.03 -22.45 3.75
N PHE A 100 -6.74 -22.41 2.61
CA PHE A 100 -7.65 -21.33 2.22
C PHE A 100 -8.78 -21.91 1.36
N ASP A 101 -9.98 -21.36 1.48
CA ASP A 101 -11.19 -21.81 0.77
C ASP A 101 -11.45 -21.03 -0.52
N SER A 102 -10.85 -19.82 -0.65
CA SER A 102 -10.90 -19.01 -1.86
C SER A 102 -9.56 -18.37 -2.21
N TYR A 103 -9.37 -18.02 -3.48
CA TYR A 103 -8.16 -17.32 -3.93
C TYR A 103 -7.94 -15.99 -3.19
N GLN A 104 -9.01 -15.22 -2.96
CA GLN A 104 -8.94 -13.96 -2.23
C GLN A 104 -8.55 -14.15 -0.75
N GLU A 105 -9.14 -15.13 -0.07
CA GLU A 105 -8.75 -15.47 1.30
C GLU A 105 -7.29 -15.92 1.35
N GLY A 106 -6.84 -16.69 0.36
CA GLY A 106 -5.45 -17.10 0.25
C GLY A 106 -4.50 -15.91 0.07
N LEU A 107 -4.87 -14.91 -0.74
CA LEU A 107 -4.11 -13.66 -0.88
C LEU A 107 -4.06 -12.88 0.45
N GLN A 108 -5.17 -12.79 1.18
CA GLN A 108 -5.17 -12.13 2.50
C GLN A 108 -4.26 -12.85 3.50
N LYS A 109 -4.27 -14.18 3.50
CA LYS A 109 -3.37 -15.00 4.33
C LYS A 109 -1.91 -14.83 3.93
N ALA A 110 -1.62 -14.74 2.63
CA ALA A 110 -0.27 -14.48 2.15
C ALA A 110 0.21 -13.08 2.54
N TYR A 111 -0.66 -12.06 2.44
CA TYR A 111 -0.37 -10.71 2.92
C TYR A 111 -0.01 -10.71 4.42
N GLN A 112 -0.82 -11.38 5.24
CA GLN A 112 -0.59 -11.47 6.68
C GLN A 112 0.74 -12.17 7.00
N ALA A 113 1.02 -13.31 6.34
CA ALA A 113 2.29 -14.03 6.51
C ALA A 113 3.51 -13.16 6.14
N LYS A 114 3.38 -12.32 5.09
CA LYS A 114 4.44 -11.39 4.69
C LYS A 114 4.70 -10.30 5.70
N LEU A 115 3.66 -9.77 6.34
CA LEU A 115 3.81 -8.83 7.45
C LEU A 115 4.46 -9.47 8.68
N GLU A 116 4.08 -10.70 9.02
CA GLU A 116 4.68 -11.44 10.13
C GLU A 116 6.18 -11.70 9.90
N ASN A 117 6.56 -12.12 8.70
CA ASN A 117 7.96 -12.26 8.30
C ASN A 117 8.70 -10.92 8.35
N TYR A 118 8.12 -9.84 7.80
CA TYR A 118 8.69 -8.50 7.87
C TYR A 118 9.01 -8.09 9.32
N GLU A 119 8.05 -8.27 10.24
CA GLU A 119 8.25 -7.92 11.64
C GLU A 119 9.34 -8.77 12.30
N ALA A 120 9.32 -10.09 12.07
CA ALA A 120 10.34 -11.00 12.59
C ALA A 120 11.74 -10.64 12.07
N TYR A 121 11.87 -10.35 10.78
CA TYR A 121 13.15 -10.01 10.14
C TYR A 121 13.67 -8.67 10.61
N ARG A 122 12.77 -7.69 10.77
CA ARG A 122 13.10 -6.38 11.34
C ARG A 122 13.62 -6.51 12.76
N GLN A 123 13.00 -7.35 13.61
CA GLN A 123 13.50 -7.59 14.96
C GLN A 123 14.89 -8.21 14.94
N SER A 124 15.10 -9.27 14.15
CA SER A 124 16.41 -9.91 13.97
C SER A 124 17.48 -8.95 13.47
N TYR A 125 17.14 -8.08 12.52
CA TYR A 125 18.01 -7.01 12.00
C TYR A 125 18.43 -6.00 13.08
N LEU A 126 17.50 -5.60 13.95
CA LEU A 126 17.75 -4.58 14.98
C LEU A 126 18.53 -5.12 16.18
N LEU A 127 18.33 -6.39 16.55
CA LEU A 127 18.91 -6.99 17.75
C LEU A 127 20.29 -7.60 17.52
N THR A 128 20.60 -8.00 16.29
CA THR A 128 21.87 -8.69 16.01
C THR A 128 23.07 -7.74 15.92
N GLN A 129 24.20 -8.19 16.48
CA GLN A 129 25.52 -7.58 16.27
C GLN A 129 26.32 -8.30 15.16
N HIS A 130 25.79 -9.39 14.61
CA HIS A 130 26.46 -10.20 13.59
C HIS A 130 26.23 -9.59 12.19
N THR A 131 27.26 -8.98 11.59
CA THR A 131 27.12 -8.23 10.33
C THR A 131 26.53 -9.06 9.18
N PRO A 132 27.00 -10.29 8.88
CA PRO A 132 26.38 -11.10 7.83
C PRO A 132 24.90 -11.41 8.07
N LEU A 133 24.49 -11.53 9.35
CA LEU A 133 23.09 -11.79 9.69
C LEU A 133 22.22 -10.55 9.45
N ARG A 134 22.76 -9.39 9.87
CA ARG A 134 22.15 -8.09 9.65
C ARG A 134 21.90 -7.83 8.17
N ASP A 135 22.86 -8.13 7.30
CA ASP A 135 22.72 -7.88 5.86
C ASP A 135 21.62 -8.75 5.23
N VAL A 136 21.58 -10.04 5.56
CA VAL A 136 20.58 -10.97 5.01
C VAL A 136 19.16 -10.60 5.47
N PHE A 137 18.96 -10.33 6.78
CA PHE A 137 17.64 -9.90 7.27
C PHE A 137 17.25 -8.50 6.82
N GLY A 138 18.22 -7.58 6.70
CA GLY A 138 17.93 -6.23 6.19
C GLY A 138 17.40 -6.25 4.77
N LYS A 139 17.99 -7.08 3.90
CA LYS A 139 17.50 -7.29 2.54
C LYS A 139 16.12 -7.96 2.54
N ALA A 140 15.98 -9.09 3.22
CA ALA A 140 14.72 -9.84 3.29
C ALA A 140 13.57 -8.97 3.83
N CYS A 141 13.81 -8.18 4.87
CA CYS A 141 12.83 -7.26 5.44
C CYS A 141 12.28 -6.25 4.39
N ASN A 142 13.15 -5.65 3.58
CA ASN A 142 12.69 -4.71 2.55
C ASN A 142 11.87 -5.41 1.45
N ASP A 143 12.31 -6.60 1.05
CA ASP A 143 11.65 -7.39 0.01
C ASP A 143 10.27 -7.88 0.50
N GLU A 144 10.14 -8.29 1.76
CA GLU A 144 8.86 -8.71 2.35
C GLU A 144 7.83 -7.58 2.44
N ALA A 145 8.26 -6.35 2.75
CA ALA A 145 7.36 -5.19 2.69
C ALA A 145 6.86 -4.95 1.25
N ALA A 146 7.74 -5.08 0.25
CA ALA A 146 7.38 -4.95 -1.15
C ALA A 146 6.45 -6.09 -1.62
N HIS A 147 6.63 -7.32 -1.13
CA HIS A 147 5.74 -8.44 -1.39
C HIS A 147 4.35 -8.20 -0.78
N ALA A 148 4.27 -7.78 0.48
CA ALA A 148 3.00 -7.47 1.13
C ALA A 148 2.21 -6.42 0.33
N TYR A 149 2.88 -5.35 -0.10
CA TYR A 149 2.26 -4.35 -0.96
C TYR A 149 1.72 -4.96 -2.27
N ARG A 150 2.54 -5.76 -2.98
CA ARG A 150 2.13 -6.43 -4.23
C ARG A 150 0.92 -7.35 -4.05
N ILE A 151 0.92 -8.17 -3.01
CA ILE A 151 -0.19 -9.09 -2.70
C ILE A 151 -1.46 -8.30 -2.37
N SER A 152 -1.36 -7.20 -1.61
CA SER A 152 -2.51 -6.35 -1.32
C SER A 152 -3.09 -5.75 -2.60
N ALA A 153 -2.25 -5.37 -3.57
CA ALA A 153 -2.72 -4.87 -4.87
C ALA A 153 -3.46 -5.95 -5.67
N TRP A 154 -3.00 -7.21 -5.64
CA TRP A 154 -3.67 -8.33 -6.31
C TRP A 154 -5.03 -8.67 -5.69
N ALA A 155 -5.14 -8.61 -4.36
CA ALA A 155 -6.37 -8.94 -3.64
C ALA A 155 -7.55 -8.03 -4.04
N ASN A 156 -7.24 -6.83 -4.52
CA ASN A 156 -8.23 -5.83 -4.93
C ASN A 156 -8.62 -5.91 -6.42
N ARG A 157 -8.09 -6.88 -7.18
CA ARG A 157 -8.40 -7.11 -8.60
C ARG A 157 -9.13 -8.45 -8.80
N GLN A 158 -10.44 -8.44 -9.06
CA GLN A 158 -11.17 -9.63 -9.53
C GLN A 158 -11.19 -9.66 -11.07
N ASP A 159 -10.70 -10.75 -11.67
CA ASP A 159 -10.66 -10.91 -13.14
C ASP A 159 -9.95 -9.77 -13.89
N GLY A 160 -8.98 -9.12 -13.22
CA GLY A 160 -8.28 -7.93 -13.74
C GLY A 160 -9.06 -6.62 -13.65
N ARG A 161 -10.26 -6.61 -13.05
CA ARG A 161 -11.07 -5.41 -12.77
C ARG A 161 -11.16 -5.15 -11.27
N ILE A 162 -11.19 -3.88 -10.91
CA ILE A 162 -11.39 -3.42 -9.53
C ILE A 162 -12.90 -3.45 -9.23
N ASP A 163 -13.29 -3.97 -8.07
CA ASP A 163 -14.69 -3.93 -7.62
C ASP A 163 -15.05 -2.51 -7.15
N LEU A 164 -15.67 -1.71 -8.02
CA LEU A 164 -15.97 -0.31 -7.73
C LEU A 164 -17.23 -0.18 -6.87
N LYS A 165 -17.02 -0.03 -5.56
CA LYS A 165 -18.06 0.24 -4.56
C LYS A 165 -17.50 1.07 -3.42
N ASP A 166 -18.38 1.56 -2.56
CA ASP A 166 -17.96 2.26 -1.35
C ASP A 166 -17.50 1.26 -0.28
N TYR A 167 -16.21 1.29 0.06
CA TYR A 167 -15.59 0.42 1.06
C TYR A 167 -15.79 0.92 2.51
N GLY A 168 -16.37 2.10 2.68
CA GLY A 168 -16.70 2.69 3.98
C GLY A 168 -15.47 2.88 4.87
N LYS A 169 -15.63 2.80 6.18
CA LYS A 169 -14.55 3.11 7.15
C LYS A 169 -13.45 2.04 7.26
N GLN A 170 -13.44 1.03 6.41
CA GLN A 170 -12.46 -0.06 6.50
C GLN A 170 -11.09 0.43 6.00
N PRO A 171 -9.97 -0.04 6.58
CA PRO A 171 -8.65 0.13 5.98
C PRO A 171 -8.66 -0.38 4.54
N PHE A 172 -8.31 0.47 3.59
CA PHE A 172 -8.45 0.17 2.17
C PHE A 172 -7.27 0.75 1.39
N VAL A 173 -6.73 -0.05 0.47
CA VAL A 173 -5.62 0.29 -0.42
C VAL A 173 -5.99 -0.19 -1.80
N LEU A 174 -5.81 0.66 -2.82
CA LEU A 174 -6.03 0.29 -4.21
C LEU A 174 -5.13 1.12 -5.14
N ASN A 175 -5.03 0.71 -6.40
CA ASN A 175 -4.52 1.57 -7.46
C ASN A 175 -5.64 2.56 -7.88
N ILE A 176 -5.56 3.80 -7.41
CA ILE A 176 -6.58 4.82 -7.66
C ILE A 176 -6.63 5.26 -9.13
N ASP A 177 -5.50 5.28 -9.83
CA ASP A 177 -5.44 5.61 -11.26
C ASP A 177 -6.28 4.62 -12.08
N GLU A 178 -6.02 3.32 -11.88
CA GLU A 178 -6.77 2.26 -12.54
C GLU A 178 -8.26 2.30 -12.18
N ALA A 179 -8.59 2.49 -10.91
CA ALA A 179 -9.99 2.55 -10.47
C ALA A 179 -10.73 3.72 -11.11
N THR A 180 -10.09 4.89 -11.17
CA THR A 180 -10.61 6.10 -11.79
C THR A 180 -10.84 5.92 -13.28
N LYS A 181 -9.86 5.37 -14.00
CA LYS A 181 -9.98 5.08 -15.45
C LYS A 181 -11.04 4.03 -15.75
N GLN A 182 -11.24 3.05 -14.87
CA GLN A 182 -12.24 1.99 -15.01
C GLN A 182 -13.67 2.48 -14.76
N ASN A 183 -13.87 3.53 -13.97
CA ASN A 183 -15.20 4.01 -13.61
C ASN A 183 -15.90 4.67 -14.82
N ASP A 184 -17.05 4.16 -15.22
CA ASP A 184 -17.84 4.73 -16.33
C ASP A 184 -19.11 5.47 -15.89
N THR A 185 -19.39 5.50 -14.59
CA THR A 185 -20.52 6.27 -14.04
C THR A 185 -20.14 7.75 -13.92
N PHE A 186 -21.15 8.62 -13.87
CA PHE A 186 -20.91 10.03 -13.57
C PHE A 186 -20.26 10.22 -12.20
N ARG A 187 -20.73 9.49 -11.17
CA ARG A 187 -20.15 9.49 -9.82
C ARG A 187 -20.27 8.10 -9.17
N THR A 188 -19.21 7.61 -8.57
CA THR A 188 -19.21 6.42 -7.69
C THR A 188 -18.46 6.74 -6.42
N ALA A 189 -19.09 6.64 -5.26
CA ALA A 189 -18.40 6.68 -3.98
C ALA A 189 -17.53 5.42 -3.85
N LEU A 190 -16.24 5.62 -3.59
CA LEU A 190 -15.26 4.55 -3.43
C LEU A 190 -14.92 4.33 -1.95
N TRP A 191 -14.86 5.38 -1.15
CA TRP A 191 -14.56 5.26 0.27
C TRP A 191 -15.16 6.43 1.04
N THR A 192 -16.00 6.15 2.04
CA THR A 192 -16.62 7.16 2.89
C THR A 192 -16.26 6.94 4.36
N GLY A 193 -15.46 7.87 4.92
CA GLY A 193 -15.05 7.89 6.32
C GLY A 193 -15.84 8.89 7.16
N ASP A 194 -15.31 9.21 8.35
CA ASP A 194 -15.87 10.28 9.20
C ASP A 194 -15.32 11.68 8.84
N HIS A 195 -14.18 11.73 8.16
CA HIS A 195 -13.43 12.98 7.93
C HIS A 195 -13.10 13.24 6.46
N LEU A 196 -13.22 12.24 5.59
CA LEU A 196 -13.06 12.42 4.16
C LEU A 196 -13.87 11.40 3.37
N GLN A 197 -14.18 11.73 2.13
CA GLN A 197 -14.80 10.84 1.16
C GLN A 197 -14.03 10.88 -0.15
N VAL A 198 -13.87 9.72 -0.78
CA VAL A 198 -13.29 9.57 -2.11
C VAL A 198 -14.38 9.13 -3.09
N THR A 199 -14.54 9.86 -4.19
CA THR A 199 -15.44 9.51 -5.30
C THR A 199 -14.69 9.43 -6.62
N LEU A 200 -15.17 8.60 -7.52
CA LEU A 200 -14.68 8.46 -8.90
C LEU A 200 -15.71 9.08 -9.84
N MET A 201 -15.25 9.75 -10.90
CA MET A 201 -16.13 10.41 -11.86
C MET A 201 -15.67 10.18 -13.30
N SER A 202 -16.65 10.10 -14.20
CA SER A 202 -16.44 10.06 -15.65
C SER A 202 -17.33 11.11 -16.29
N ILE A 203 -16.73 12.22 -16.75
CA ILE A 203 -17.46 13.33 -17.36
C ILE A 203 -17.43 13.17 -18.88
N GLY A 204 -18.61 13.10 -19.50
CA GLY A 204 -18.73 12.98 -20.96
C GLY A 204 -18.13 14.17 -21.70
N VAL A 205 -17.89 13.99 -23.01
CA VAL A 205 -17.31 15.05 -23.85
C VAL A 205 -18.27 16.24 -23.93
N GLY A 206 -17.76 17.44 -23.59
CA GLY A 206 -18.57 18.66 -23.54
C GLY A 206 -19.50 18.75 -22.33
N GLU A 207 -19.56 17.72 -21.48
CA GLU A 207 -20.24 17.78 -20.19
C GLU A 207 -19.33 18.43 -19.14
N ASP A 208 -19.95 18.78 -18.02
CA ASP A 208 -19.30 19.35 -16.84
C ASP A 208 -19.80 18.65 -15.58
N ILE A 209 -19.10 18.84 -14.46
CA ILE A 209 -19.56 18.34 -13.15
C ILE A 209 -20.89 19.00 -12.77
N GLY A 210 -20.96 20.32 -12.91
CA GLY A 210 -22.03 21.14 -12.38
C GLY A 210 -21.41 22.28 -11.59
N LEU A 211 -22.10 23.42 -11.54
CA LEU A 211 -21.64 24.54 -10.74
C LEU A 211 -21.96 24.29 -9.27
N GLU A 212 -20.93 23.89 -8.51
CA GLU A 212 -21.02 23.45 -7.12
C GLU A 212 -20.50 24.55 -6.16
N LEU A 213 -20.97 24.50 -4.91
CA LEU A 213 -20.50 25.31 -3.78
C LEU A 213 -20.61 24.48 -2.50
N HIS A 214 -19.48 24.27 -1.82
CA HIS A 214 -19.47 23.64 -0.50
C HIS A 214 -18.99 24.65 0.55
N PRO A 215 -19.85 25.11 1.49
CA PRO A 215 -19.48 26.15 2.45
C PRO A 215 -18.34 25.76 3.39
N ASP A 216 -18.30 24.50 3.82
CA ASP A 216 -17.45 24.01 4.91
C ASP A 216 -16.56 22.82 4.50
N VAL A 217 -16.47 22.52 3.20
CA VAL A 217 -15.73 21.36 2.67
C VAL A 217 -14.66 21.86 1.71
N ASP A 218 -13.41 21.53 2.02
CA ASP A 218 -12.35 21.60 1.03
C ASP A 218 -12.46 20.38 0.11
N GLN A 219 -12.30 20.61 -1.19
CA GLN A 219 -12.35 19.55 -2.19
C GLN A 219 -11.05 19.50 -2.98
N PHE A 220 -10.58 18.29 -3.20
CA PHE A 220 -9.43 18.00 -4.04
C PHE A 220 -9.92 17.17 -5.22
N LEU A 221 -9.61 17.57 -6.46
CA LEU A 221 -9.83 16.74 -7.64
C LEU A 221 -8.49 16.42 -8.29
N ARG A 222 -8.34 15.20 -8.80
CA ARG A 222 -7.20 14.81 -9.64
C ARG A 222 -7.68 14.16 -10.93
N VAL A 223 -7.16 14.68 -12.04
CA VAL A 223 -7.44 14.17 -13.38
C VAL A 223 -6.46 13.03 -13.68
N GLU A 224 -6.99 11.87 -14.06
CA GLU A 224 -6.21 10.67 -14.44
C GLU A 224 -6.32 10.38 -15.94
N GLN A 225 -7.28 10.98 -16.65
CA GLN A 225 -7.37 10.86 -18.12
C GLN A 225 -8.21 11.99 -18.71
N GLY A 226 -7.73 12.55 -19.83
CA GLY A 226 -8.46 13.57 -20.59
C GLY A 226 -7.95 14.97 -20.30
N GLN A 227 -8.78 15.95 -20.64
CA GLN A 227 -8.47 17.37 -20.43
C GLN A 227 -9.75 18.15 -20.17
N GLY A 228 -9.63 19.23 -19.40
CA GLY A 228 -10.76 20.06 -19.02
C GLY A 228 -10.39 21.51 -18.78
N LEU A 229 -11.41 22.31 -18.48
CA LEU A 229 -11.30 23.68 -18.02
C LEU A 229 -11.91 23.75 -16.63
N VAL A 230 -11.10 24.09 -15.63
CA VAL A 230 -11.61 24.40 -14.29
C VAL A 230 -11.88 25.88 -14.18
N GLN A 231 -12.98 26.23 -13.53
CA GLN A 231 -13.38 27.61 -13.25
C GLN A 231 -13.74 27.73 -11.77
N MET A 232 -13.28 28.78 -11.09
CA MET A 232 -13.59 29.04 -9.68
C MET A 232 -13.79 30.52 -9.39
N GLY A 233 -14.56 30.85 -8.35
CA GLY A 233 -14.75 32.23 -7.90
C GLY A 233 -15.52 32.37 -6.60
N ASP A 234 -15.62 33.62 -6.10
CA ASP A 234 -16.34 33.95 -4.86
C ASP A 234 -17.86 34.01 -5.02
N THR A 235 -18.35 34.17 -6.26
CA THR A 235 -19.80 34.25 -6.52
C THR A 235 -20.17 33.44 -7.77
N LYS A 236 -21.42 32.98 -7.82
CA LYS A 236 -21.96 32.16 -8.92
C LYS A 236 -21.75 32.80 -10.30
N ASP A 237 -21.82 34.13 -10.37
CA ASP A 237 -21.76 34.89 -11.64
C ASP A 237 -20.34 35.40 -11.95
N GLN A 238 -19.35 35.17 -11.08
CA GLN A 238 -17.98 35.65 -11.25
C GLN A 238 -16.97 34.54 -10.95
N LEU A 239 -16.68 33.70 -11.95
CA LEU A 239 -15.65 32.68 -11.94
C LEU A 239 -14.36 33.21 -12.60
N ASP A 240 -13.63 34.02 -11.84
CA ASP A 240 -12.46 34.78 -12.27
C ASP A 240 -11.18 33.95 -12.36
N PHE A 241 -11.08 32.85 -11.61
CA PHE A 241 -10.03 31.87 -11.81
C PHE A 241 -10.43 30.88 -12.90
N GLN A 242 -9.57 30.70 -13.91
CA GLN A 242 -9.76 29.69 -14.96
C GLN A 242 -8.41 29.05 -15.31
N ALA A 243 -8.38 27.73 -15.44
CA ALA A 243 -7.18 27.00 -15.84
C ALA A 243 -7.53 25.76 -16.67
N ASN A 244 -6.74 25.50 -17.70
CA ASN A 244 -6.78 24.22 -18.40
C ASN A 244 -6.10 23.16 -17.53
N VAL A 245 -6.70 21.97 -17.49
CA VAL A 245 -6.20 20.82 -16.74
C VAL A 245 -6.10 19.60 -17.66
N TYR A 246 -5.15 18.73 -17.35
CA TYR A 246 -4.82 17.54 -18.14
C TYR A 246 -4.59 16.36 -17.22
N ASP A 247 -4.30 15.20 -17.81
CA ASP A 247 -3.76 14.05 -17.08
C ASP A 247 -2.64 14.47 -16.10
N ASP A 248 -2.64 13.85 -14.92
CA ASP A 248 -1.80 14.14 -13.75
C ASP A 248 -1.99 15.49 -13.05
N TYR A 249 -2.98 16.32 -13.44
CA TYR A 249 -3.21 17.61 -12.78
C TYR A 249 -4.07 17.46 -11.53
N ALA A 250 -3.67 18.17 -10.48
CA ALA A 250 -4.45 18.33 -9.25
C ALA A 250 -5.14 19.70 -9.22
N ILE A 251 -6.33 19.72 -8.64
CA ILE A 251 -7.19 20.88 -8.48
C ILE A 251 -7.56 20.97 -7.00
N MET A 252 -7.20 22.06 -6.35
CA MET A 252 -7.60 22.35 -4.97
C MET A 252 -8.71 23.38 -5.01
N VAL A 253 -9.89 23.01 -4.51
CA VAL A 253 -11.06 23.88 -4.37
C VAL A 253 -11.21 24.21 -2.88
N PRO A 254 -10.93 25.45 -2.47
CA PRO A 254 -11.16 25.87 -1.09
C PRO A 254 -12.65 25.89 -0.74
N ALA A 255 -12.96 25.58 0.52
CA ALA A 255 -14.30 25.76 1.07
C ALA A 255 -14.85 27.17 0.79
N GLY A 256 -16.13 27.25 0.42
CA GLY A 256 -16.84 28.48 0.10
C GLY A 256 -16.62 29.01 -1.33
N LYS A 257 -15.86 28.31 -2.18
CA LYS A 257 -15.70 28.70 -3.59
C LYS A 257 -16.75 28.06 -4.48
N TRP A 258 -17.35 28.88 -5.34
CA TRP A 258 -18.08 28.40 -6.50
C TRP A 258 -17.09 27.81 -7.48
N HIS A 259 -17.37 26.62 -8.00
CA HIS A 259 -16.46 25.97 -8.94
C HIS A 259 -17.17 25.04 -9.92
N ASN A 260 -16.55 24.82 -11.07
CA ASN A 260 -16.97 23.82 -12.05
C ASN A 260 -15.76 23.28 -12.81
N LEU A 261 -15.89 22.07 -13.35
CA LEU A 261 -14.93 21.46 -14.26
C LEU A 261 -15.66 20.94 -15.49
N THR A 262 -15.31 21.47 -16.65
CA THR A 262 -15.87 21.10 -17.95
C THR A 262 -14.89 20.25 -18.72
N ASN A 263 -15.34 19.13 -19.28
CA ASN A 263 -14.55 18.32 -20.22
C ASN A 263 -14.46 19.03 -21.57
N THR A 264 -13.26 19.50 -21.90
CA THR A 264 -12.95 20.20 -23.16
C THR A 264 -12.21 19.32 -24.17
N GLY A 265 -12.05 18.03 -23.84
CA GLY A 265 -11.39 17.03 -24.67
C GLY A 265 -12.30 16.38 -25.70
N ASN A 266 -11.83 15.26 -26.25
CA ASN A 266 -12.52 14.42 -27.23
C ASN A 266 -12.78 12.98 -26.73
N GLN A 267 -12.54 12.74 -25.44
CA GLN A 267 -12.79 11.49 -24.74
C GLN A 267 -13.34 11.80 -23.34
N PRO A 268 -13.93 10.82 -22.62
CA PRO A 268 -14.35 11.03 -21.24
C PRO A 268 -13.20 11.54 -20.36
N LEU A 269 -13.49 12.53 -19.52
CA LEU A 269 -12.57 13.04 -18.51
C LEU A 269 -12.73 12.16 -17.27
N LYS A 270 -11.69 11.39 -16.94
CA LYS A 270 -11.66 10.52 -15.76
C LYS A 270 -10.92 11.24 -14.65
N LEU A 271 -11.58 11.36 -13.50
CA LEU A 271 -11.02 12.01 -12.32
C LEU A 271 -11.56 11.35 -11.05
N TYR A 272 -10.84 11.54 -9.95
CA TYR A 272 -11.39 11.29 -8.62
C TYR A 272 -11.46 12.59 -7.81
N SER A 273 -12.40 12.63 -6.89
CA SER A 273 -12.59 13.73 -5.94
C SER A 273 -12.36 13.23 -4.51
N ILE A 274 -11.72 14.05 -3.69
CA ILE A 274 -11.63 13.87 -2.25
C ILE A 274 -12.31 15.07 -1.59
N TYR A 275 -13.36 14.81 -0.83
CA TYR A 275 -14.04 15.79 0.01
C TYR A 275 -13.57 15.63 1.45
N ALA A 276 -13.33 16.73 2.15
CA ALA A 276 -13.04 16.72 3.58
C ALA A 276 -13.80 17.86 4.29
N PRO A 277 -14.89 17.58 5.06
CA PRO A 277 -15.49 16.26 5.38
C PRO A 277 -16.24 15.57 4.21
N PRO A 278 -16.78 14.34 4.40
CA PRO A 278 -17.62 13.67 3.39
C PRO A 278 -18.81 14.51 2.93
N GLU A 279 -19.09 14.49 1.62
CA GLU A 279 -20.17 15.29 1.01
C GLU A 279 -21.42 14.45 0.70
N HIS A 280 -21.25 13.25 0.14
CA HIS A 280 -22.36 12.40 -0.29
C HIS A 280 -22.61 11.23 0.68
N PRO A 281 -23.83 10.64 0.70
CA PRO A 281 -24.10 9.43 1.46
C PRO A 281 -23.17 8.26 1.15
N PHE A 282 -22.96 7.37 2.12
CA PHE A 282 -22.24 6.11 1.91
C PHE A 282 -22.92 5.28 0.81
N GLY A 283 -22.12 4.75 -0.13
CA GLY A 283 -22.60 3.90 -1.21
C GLY A 283 -23.26 4.65 -2.37
N THR A 284 -23.12 5.98 -2.45
CA THR A 284 -23.64 6.77 -3.57
C THR A 284 -23.08 6.30 -4.90
N VAL A 285 -23.97 6.00 -5.85
CA VAL A 285 -23.64 5.76 -7.26
C VAL A 285 -24.64 6.52 -8.12
N HIS A 286 -24.13 7.42 -8.96
CA HIS A 286 -24.89 8.15 -9.96
C HIS A 286 -24.43 7.68 -11.35
N PRO A 287 -25.17 6.77 -12.01
CA PRO A 287 -24.83 6.30 -13.34
C PRO A 287 -24.68 7.43 -14.36
N THR A 288 -25.55 8.45 -14.27
CA THR A 288 -25.58 9.60 -15.18
C THR A 288 -25.50 10.93 -14.44
N LYS A 289 -25.16 12.01 -15.17
CA LYS A 289 -25.21 13.38 -14.64
C LYS A 289 -26.61 13.74 -14.14
N ALA A 290 -27.65 13.30 -14.85
CA ALA A 290 -29.04 13.58 -14.46
C ALA A 290 -29.37 13.02 -13.07
N ASP A 291 -28.93 11.79 -12.79
CA ASP A 291 -29.13 11.15 -11.47
C ASP A 291 -28.45 11.95 -10.35
N ALA A 292 -27.25 12.48 -10.61
CA ALA A 292 -26.52 13.31 -9.65
C ALA A 292 -27.21 14.66 -9.39
N MET A 293 -27.65 15.34 -10.45
CA MET A 293 -28.33 16.63 -10.34
C MET A 293 -29.70 16.50 -9.65
N GLU A 294 -30.40 15.37 -9.82
CA GLU A 294 -31.65 15.09 -9.11
C GLU A 294 -31.39 14.90 -7.61
N ALA A 295 -30.33 14.16 -7.23
CA ALA A 295 -29.98 13.93 -5.84
C ALA A 295 -29.54 15.20 -5.08
N GLU A 296 -28.92 16.17 -5.78
CA GLU A 296 -28.47 17.44 -5.19
C GLU A 296 -29.58 18.50 -5.04
N GLN A 297 -30.75 18.26 -5.65
CA GLN A 297 -31.92 19.14 -5.54
C GLN A 297 -32.90 18.74 -4.42
N MET A 298 -32.71 17.56 -3.81
CA MET A 298 -33.54 17.00 -2.74
C MET A 298 -33.04 17.41 -1.35
#